data_AF-A0A6Y1Z1Y6-F1
#
_entry.id   AF-A0A6Y1Z1Y6-F1
#
_cell.length_a   1.000
_cell.length_b   1.000
_cell.length_c   1.000
_cell.angle_alpha   90.00
_cell.angle_beta   90.00
_cell.angle_gamma   90.00
#
_symmetry.space_group_name_H-M   'P 1'
#
loop_
_entity.id
_entity.type
_entity.pdbx_description
1 polymer ?
#
loop_
_entity_poly.entity_id
_entity_poly.type
_entity_poly.pdbx_seq_one_letter_code
_entity_poly.pdbx_strand_id
1 'polypeptide(L)'
;MTGKNRVVLPALLALGLISTNANASDPCASVLCLYGKAVGQGGGSECRSAEKDFFNILKKKKGSIRWSKTFDARKAFLNQCSTADPAAISKIMSKFGRVRG
;
A
#
# COMPACT_ATOMS: atom_id res chain seq x y z
N MET A 1 -27.81 -50.76 0.28
CA MET A 1 -27.35 -49.80 -0.74
C MET A 1 -27.66 -48.41 -0.24
N THR A 2 -26.65 -47.53 -0.23
CA THR A 2 -26.75 -46.04 -0.22
C THR A 2 -27.20 -45.40 1.11
N GLY A 3 -26.53 -44.42 1.71
CA GLY A 3 -25.37 -43.64 1.29
C GLY A 3 -24.78 -42.87 2.48
N LYS A 4 -23.45 -42.90 2.54
CA LYS A 4 -22.59 -42.09 3.41
C LYS A 4 -22.20 -40.86 2.58
N ASN A 5 -22.47 -39.65 3.08
CA ASN A 5 -21.46 -38.59 3.20
C ASN A 5 -22.09 -37.26 3.59
N ARG A 6 -21.80 -36.85 4.83
CA ARG A 6 -21.83 -35.43 5.23
C ARG A 6 -20.63 -34.75 4.56
N VAL A 7 -20.87 -34.05 3.46
CA VAL A 7 -19.87 -33.16 2.88
C VAL A 7 -19.88 -31.88 3.70
N VAL A 8 -18.94 -31.76 4.63
CA VAL A 8 -18.60 -30.49 5.28
C VAL A 8 -17.99 -29.62 4.19
N LEU A 9 -18.72 -28.60 3.77
CA LEU A 9 -18.27 -27.60 2.80
C LEU A 9 -17.14 -26.79 3.46
N PRO A 10 -15.88 -26.86 2.98
CA PRO A 10 -14.87 -25.96 3.47
C PRO A 10 -15.14 -24.59 2.86
N ALA A 11 -15.33 -23.58 3.71
CA ALA A 11 -15.37 -22.17 3.30
C ALA A 11 -13.98 -21.80 2.78
N LEU A 12 -13.77 -21.94 1.46
CA LEU A 12 -12.62 -21.41 0.75
C LEU A 12 -12.80 -19.89 0.60
N LEU A 13 -12.49 -19.16 1.67
CA LEU A 13 -12.15 -17.73 1.62
C LEU A 13 -10.75 -17.59 1.00
N ALA A 14 -10.64 -17.87 -0.29
CA ALA A 14 -9.45 -17.55 -1.06
C ALA A 14 -9.56 -16.11 -1.57
N LEU A 15 -9.30 -15.13 -0.68
CA LEU A 15 -8.95 -13.76 -1.07
C LEU A 15 -7.52 -13.78 -1.64
N GLY A 16 -7.36 -14.39 -2.81
CA GLY A 16 -6.10 -14.50 -3.53
C GLY A 16 -6.09 -13.61 -4.74
N LEU A 17 -6.20 -12.28 -4.57
CA LEU A 17 -5.76 -11.35 -5.61
C LEU A 17 -4.25 -11.19 -5.48
N ILE A 18 -3.50 -12.23 -5.88
CA ILE A 18 -2.06 -12.10 -6.04
C ILE A 18 -1.83 -11.43 -7.39
N SER A 19 -1.94 -10.11 -7.41
CA SER A 19 -1.43 -9.31 -8.51
C SER A 19 0.09 -9.38 -8.46
N THR A 20 0.68 -10.30 -9.23
CA THR A 20 2.13 -10.34 -9.44
C THR A 20 2.52 -9.18 -10.37
N ASN A 21 2.68 -7.98 -9.81
CA ASN A 21 3.24 -6.86 -10.56
C ASN A 21 4.78 -6.97 -10.56
N ALA A 22 5.30 -7.35 -11.72
CA ALA A 22 6.72 -7.35 -12.03
C ALA A 22 7.29 -5.92 -11.96
N ASN A 23 8.33 -5.74 -11.14
CA ASN A 23 9.34 -4.67 -11.20
C ASN A 23 8.88 -3.23 -11.53
N ALA A 24 7.72 -2.79 -11.06
CA ALA A 24 7.31 -1.39 -11.04
C ALA A 24 6.83 -1.08 -9.62
N SER A 25 7.11 0.13 -9.11
CA SER A 25 6.65 0.53 -7.76
C SER A 25 5.16 0.27 -7.63
N ASP A 26 4.76 -0.59 -6.68
CA ASP A 26 3.36 -1.03 -6.55
C ASP A 26 2.61 -0.07 -5.62
N PRO A 27 1.69 0.77 -6.16
CA PRO A 27 1.00 1.77 -5.37
C PRO A 27 0.04 1.13 -4.35
N CYS A 28 -0.53 -0.04 -4.65
CA CYS A 28 -1.47 -0.72 -3.75
C CYS A 28 -0.76 -1.35 -2.55
N ALA A 29 0.37 -2.01 -2.77
CA ALA A 29 1.25 -2.50 -1.72
C ALA A 29 1.75 -1.34 -0.86
N SER A 30 2.08 -0.21 -1.48
CA SER A 30 2.47 1.01 -0.75
C SER A 30 1.34 1.52 0.15
N VAL A 31 0.09 1.58 -0.36
CA VAL A 31 -1.07 1.92 0.47
C VAL A 31 -1.22 0.94 1.63
N LEU A 32 -1.20 -0.36 1.37
CA LEU A 32 -1.38 -1.39 2.40
C LEU A 32 -0.34 -1.28 3.51
N CYS A 33 0.94 -1.22 3.12
CA CYS A 33 2.08 -1.15 4.05
C CYS A 33 2.11 0.14 4.86
N LEU A 34 1.93 1.28 4.18
CA LEU A 34 1.93 2.58 4.86
C LEU A 34 0.70 2.77 5.75
N TYR A 35 -0.44 2.20 5.38
CA TYR A 35 -1.63 2.24 6.23
C TYR A 35 -1.41 1.41 7.50
N GLY A 36 -0.91 0.19 7.38
CA GLY A 36 -0.51 -0.63 8.52
C GLY A 36 0.41 0.14 9.46
N LYS A 37 1.49 0.72 8.90
CA LYS A 37 2.42 1.55 9.68
C LYS A 37 1.76 2.80 10.28
N ALA A 38 0.81 3.42 9.58
CA ALA A 38 0.08 4.59 10.07
C ALA A 38 -0.78 4.27 11.30
N VAL A 39 -1.29 3.04 11.41
CA VAL A 39 -2.12 2.57 12.54
C VAL A 39 -1.33 1.78 13.59
N GLY A 40 -0.01 1.65 13.44
CA GLY A 40 0.87 0.97 14.40
C GLY A 40 1.04 -0.54 14.16
N GLN A 41 0.47 -1.08 13.07
CA GLN A 41 0.68 -2.45 12.61
C GLN A 41 1.79 -2.46 11.55
N GLY A 42 3.05 -2.60 11.97
CA GLY A 42 4.17 -2.64 11.02
C GLY A 42 4.10 -3.87 10.10
N GLY A 43 4.27 -3.67 8.79
CA GLY A 43 4.24 -4.77 7.81
C GLY A 43 5.57 -5.55 7.64
N GLY A 44 6.49 -5.42 8.59
CA GLY A 44 7.77 -6.16 8.60
C GLY A 44 8.71 -5.84 7.43
N SER A 45 9.61 -6.78 7.13
CA SER A 45 10.57 -6.68 6.02
C SER A 45 9.90 -6.60 4.65
N GLU A 46 8.76 -7.27 4.51
CA GLU A 46 8.01 -7.39 3.25
C GLU A 46 7.54 -6.02 2.74
N CYS A 47 7.23 -5.10 3.66
CA CYS A 47 6.81 -3.76 3.33
C CYS A 47 7.94 -2.79 2.98
N ARG A 48 9.20 -3.12 3.26
CA ARG A 48 10.32 -2.18 3.07
C ARG A 48 10.43 -1.66 1.64
N SER A 49 10.20 -2.51 0.64
CA SER A 49 10.27 -2.09 -0.75
C SER A 49 9.16 -1.10 -1.10
N ALA A 50 7.93 -1.41 -0.73
CA ALA A 50 6.76 -0.56 -0.99
C ALA A 50 6.83 0.78 -0.22
N GLU A 51 7.29 0.76 1.03
CA GLU A 51 7.55 1.99 1.78
C GLU A 51 8.63 2.84 1.10
N LYS A 52 9.72 2.21 0.66
CA LYS A 52 10.81 2.87 -0.03
C LYS A 52 10.36 3.50 -1.34
N ASP A 53 9.48 2.83 -2.10
CA ASP A 53 8.88 3.38 -3.32
C ASP A 53 8.18 4.71 -3.04
N PHE A 54 7.32 4.75 -2.02
CA PHE A 54 6.65 5.98 -1.60
C PHE A 54 7.62 7.07 -1.11
N PHE A 55 8.60 6.71 -0.27
CA PHE A 55 9.50 7.69 0.32
C PHE A 55 10.52 8.25 -0.68
N ASN A 56 10.89 7.49 -1.70
CA ASN A 56 11.77 7.91 -2.79
C ASN A 56 11.12 8.94 -3.72
N ILE A 57 9.78 9.06 -3.71
CA ILE A 57 9.09 10.13 -4.43
C ILE A 57 9.44 11.45 -3.73
N LEU A 58 10.45 12.14 -4.24
CA LEU A 58 10.91 13.44 -3.78
C LEU A 58 11.03 14.38 -4.97
N LYS A 59 10.30 15.50 -4.92
CA LYS A 59 10.45 16.57 -5.91
C LYS A 59 11.44 17.59 -5.37
N LYS A 60 12.61 17.69 -6.01
CA LYS A 60 13.69 18.61 -5.64
C LYS A 60 13.82 19.75 -6.65
N LYS A 61 14.24 20.93 -6.18
CA LYS A 61 14.64 22.07 -7.02
C LYS A 61 15.80 22.77 -6.34
N LYS A 62 16.92 23.00 -7.07
CA LYS A 62 18.15 23.59 -6.54
C LYS A 62 18.62 22.91 -5.23
N GLY A 63 18.68 21.58 -5.22
CA GLY A 63 19.10 20.78 -4.06
C GLY A 63 18.07 20.66 -2.91
N SER A 64 17.10 21.57 -2.82
CA SER A 64 16.09 21.58 -1.77
C SER A 64 14.85 20.75 -2.14
N ILE A 65 14.29 20.04 -1.15
CA ILE A 65 13.03 19.29 -1.32
C ILE A 65 11.86 20.27 -1.32
N ARG A 66 11.02 20.19 -2.35
CA ARG A 66 9.74 20.90 -2.42
C ARG A 66 8.68 20.03 -1.77
N TRP A 67 8.48 20.19 -0.45
CA TRP A 67 7.56 19.35 0.31
C TRP A 67 6.13 19.38 -0.21
N SER A 68 5.62 20.54 -0.63
CA SER A 68 4.27 20.61 -1.23
C SER A 68 4.17 19.78 -2.51
N LYS A 69 5.16 19.88 -3.41
CA LYS A 69 5.17 19.10 -4.67
C LYS A 69 5.44 17.62 -4.44
N THR A 70 6.22 17.30 -3.41
CA THR A 70 6.46 15.93 -2.96
C THR A 70 5.19 15.31 -2.42
N PHE A 71 4.44 16.05 -1.59
CA PHE A 71 3.14 15.64 -1.07
C PHE A 71 2.15 15.36 -2.21
N ASP A 72 2.03 16.26 -3.18
CA ASP A 72 1.16 16.07 -4.34
C ASP A 72 1.54 14.82 -5.15
N ALA A 73 2.84 14.63 -5.40
CA ALA A 73 3.35 13.48 -6.14
C ALA A 73 3.13 12.15 -5.41
N ARG A 74 3.36 12.13 -4.09
CA ARG A 74 3.09 10.98 -3.23
C ARG A 74 1.61 10.63 -3.20
N LYS A 75 0.72 11.63 -3.10
CA LYS A 75 -0.73 11.40 -3.18
C LYS A 75 -1.13 10.85 -4.55
N ALA A 76 -0.59 11.43 -5.62
CA ALA A 76 -0.86 10.97 -6.99
C ALA A 76 -0.43 9.52 -7.20
N PHE A 77 0.72 9.11 -6.65
CA PHE A 77 1.17 7.72 -6.65
C PHE A 77 0.20 6.79 -5.92
N LEU A 78 -0.19 7.10 -4.68
CA LEU A 78 -1.14 6.26 -3.94
C LEU A 78 -2.52 6.17 -4.63
N ASN A 79 -2.95 7.25 -5.29
CA ASN A 79 -4.19 7.28 -6.08
C ASN A 79 -4.14 6.41 -7.35
N GLN A 80 -2.98 5.89 -7.75
CA GLN A 80 -2.90 4.89 -8.82
C GLN A 80 -3.47 3.54 -8.38
N CYS A 81 -3.59 3.31 -7.06
CA CYS A 81 -4.32 2.16 -6.54
C CYS A 81 -5.83 2.43 -6.54
N SER A 82 -6.54 1.94 -7.55
CA SER A 82 -7.99 2.14 -7.71
C SER A 82 -8.83 1.51 -6.59
N THR A 83 -8.31 0.48 -5.92
CA THR A 83 -8.98 -0.23 -4.81
C THR A 83 -8.70 0.41 -3.45
N ALA A 84 -7.81 1.41 -3.38
CA ALA A 84 -7.45 2.03 -2.11
C ALA A 84 -8.58 2.89 -1.55
N ASP A 85 -8.88 2.69 -0.27
CA ASP A 85 -9.82 3.54 0.45
C ASP A 85 -9.28 4.99 0.56
N PRO A 86 -10.05 6.01 0.17
CA PRO A 86 -9.59 7.41 0.22
C PRO A 86 -9.26 7.90 1.63
N ALA A 87 -9.88 7.34 2.68
CA ALA A 87 -9.57 7.68 4.06
C ALA A 87 -8.23 7.05 4.49
N ALA A 88 -7.92 5.83 4.03
CA ALA A 88 -6.59 5.22 4.19
C ALA A 88 -5.50 6.08 3.53
N ILE A 89 -5.69 6.52 2.28
CA ILE A 89 -4.77 7.44 1.59
C ILE A 89 -4.62 8.74 2.39
N SER A 90 -5.72 9.31 2.86
CA SER A 90 -5.70 10.55 3.65
C SER A 90 -4.92 10.38 4.96
N LYS A 91 -5.10 9.25 5.66
CA LYS A 91 -4.35 8.90 6.87
C LYS A 91 -2.85 8.79 6.58
N ILE A 92 -2.47 8.07 5.54
CA ILE A 92 -1.08 7.93 5.10
C ILE A 92 -0.49 9.30 4.80
N MET A 93 -1.17 10.13 4.00
CA MET A 93 -0.69 11.45 3.61
C MET A 93 -0.55 12.40 4.81
N SER A 94 -1.47 12.33 5.78
CA SER A 94 -1.38 13.14 7.00
C SER A 94 -0.13 12.83 7.84
N LYS A 95 0.31 11.56 7.89
CA LYS A 95 1.46 11.12 8.68
C LYS A 95 2.77 11.18 7.90
N PHE A 96 2.76 10.75 6.65
CA PHE A 96 3.97 10.45 5.88
C PHE A 96 4.13 11.32 4.62
N GLY A 97 3.11 12.12 4.26
CA GLY A 97 3.12 12.89 3.02
C GLY A 97 4.22 13.95 2.93
N ARG A 98 4.71 14.46 4.06
CA ARG A 98 5.77 15.50 4.12
C ARG A 98 6.98 15.10 4.96
N VAL A 99 7.11 13.82 5.30
CA VAL A 99 8.25 13.35 6.10
C VAL A 99 9.33 12.78 5.20
N ARG A 100 10.57 12.91 5.66
CA ARG A 100 11.69 12.14 5.13
C ARG A 100 11.61 10.77 5.80
N GLY A 101 11.05 9.79 5.09
CA GLY A 101 11.01 8.41 5.57
C GLY A 101 12.32 7.68 5.34
#